data_AF-A0A2K3PAR0-F1
#
_entry.id   AF-A0A2K3PAR0-F1
#
_cell.length_a   1.000
_cell.length_b   1.000
_cell.length_c   1.000
_cell.angle_alpha   90.00
_cell.angle_beta   90.00
_cell.angle_gamma   90.00
#
_symmetry.space_group_name_H-M   'P 1'
#
loop_
_entity.id
_entity.type
_entity.pdbx_description
1 polymer ?
#
loop_
_entity_poly.entity_id
_entity_poly.type
_entity_poly.pdbx_seq_one_letter_code
_entity_poly.pdbx_strand_id
1 'polypeptide(L)'
;MYDRQYAEMSSSSGVLGEDVVSFGNLSELSPQRAVFGCENDETGDIYSQRADGIMGLGRGDLSIMDQLVDKKVISNSFSLCYGGMDVGGGAMILGGISPPADMVFTHSDPDRSPYYNINLKELHVAGKKLQLNSDVFDGKHGTVLDSGTTYAYLPEVAFIAFKRAIMKEHNSLKQISGPDPNYKDICFSGAGINVSQLSKSFPVVDMVFESGHKLSLSPENYLFRHSKVRGAYCLGVFSNGRDPTTLLGGIFVRNTLVMYDRENSKIGFWKTNCSELWERLHVSDAPPPVPSNSDVTNLTKAFAPSVAPSASQQDNIHQGELQIAQITIAISFNMSYTDMKPYITELAERIAHELDVNTSQVHLMNFSSLGNGSLSRWVITPRPYADFFSNTTATSMISRLSEHRMQLPDTFGSYKLLDWNAEPSSKRTWWEKYYWVVGLAVLLTMLLGVSALGIFLIWKNRQKAEHSYKPVDAAVPEQELQPL
;
A
#
# COMPACT_ATOMS: atom_id res chain seq x y z
N MET A 1 7.35 -31.72 -10.98
CA MET A 1 7.00 -31.11 -9.68
C MET A 1 8.13 -30.21 -9.26
N TYR A 2 7.82 -29.14 -8.53
CA TYR A 2 8.81 -28.30 -7.88
C TYR A 2 8.45 -28.16 -6.40
N ASP A 3 9.47 -27.86 -5.60
CA ASP A 3 9.35 -27.56 -4.18
C ASP A 3 10.40 -26.51 -3.84
N ARG A 4 9.99 -25.48 -3.08
CA ARG A 4 10.84 -24.37 -2.66
C ARG A 4 10.49 -23.95 -1.24
N GLN A 5 11.54 -23.67 -0.48
CA GLN A 5 11.47 -23.09 0.87
C GLN A 5 12.38 -21.87 0.94
N TYR A 6 11.91 -20.82 1.60
CA TYR A 6 12.60 -19.55 1.76
C TYR A 6 13.16 -19.38 3.17
N ALA A 7 14.01 -18.37 3.37
CA ALA A 7 14.77 -18.20 4.61
C ALA A 7 13.88 -17.93 5.83
N GLU A 8 12.77 -17.24 5.61
CA GLU A 8 11.70 -16.95 6.56
C GLU A 8 10.74 -18.13 6.79
N MET A 9 11.07 -19.31 6.24
CA MET A 9 10.37 -20.60 6.36
C MET A 9 9.06 -20.73 5.57
N SER A 10 8.67 -19.71 4.82
CA SER A 10 7.62 -19.81 3.79
C SER A 10 7.99 -20.86 2.75
N SER A 11 6.99 -21.55 2.20
CA SER A 11 7.18 -22.60 1.20
C SER A 11 6.19 -22.49 0.06
N SER A 12 6.58 -23.03 -1.10
CA SER A 12 5.79 -23.11 -2.32
C SER A 12 6.07 -24.44 -3.01
N SER A 13 5.03 -25.19 -3.34
CA SER A 13 5.18 -26.47 -4.06
C SER A 13 4.08 -26.67 -5.10
N GLY A 14 4.40 -27.44 -6.15
CA GLY A 14 3.46 -27.64 -7.24
C GLY A 14 4.00 -28.40 -8.43
N VAL A 15 3.39 -28.17 -9.59
CA VAL A 15 3.77 -28.80 -10.86
C VAL A 15 4.41 -27.77 -11.79
N LEU A 16 5.24 -28.24 -12.72
CA LEU A 16 5.78 -27.34 -13.74
C LEU A 16 4.75 -27.24 -14.87
N GLY A 17 4.48 -26.01 -15.29
CA GLY A 17 3.70 -25.69 -16.48
C GLY A 17 4.56 -24.92 -17.48
N GLU A 18 4.09 -24.84 -18.72
CA GLU A 18 4.71 -24.01 -19.75
C GLU A 18 3.64 -23.16 -20.42
N ASP A 19 3.82 -21.83 -20.40
CA ASP A 19 2.91 -20.89 -21.05
C ASP A 19 3.66 -19.66 -21.54
N VAL A 20 2.94 -18.73 -22.16
CA VAL A 20 3.47 -17.48 -22.69
C VAL A 20 3.59 -16.43 -21.58
N VAL A 21 4.79 -15.88 -21.42
CA VAL A 21 5.12 -14.75 -20.54
C VAL A 21 5.38 -13.51 -21.37
N SER A 22 4.87 -12.37 -20.93
CA SER A 22 5.16 -11.04 -21.49
C SER A 22 5.44 -10.02 -20.38
N PHE A 23 6.24 -9.01 -20.68
CA PHE A 23 6.76 -8.04 -19.69
C PHE A 23 6.14 -6.64 -19.83
N GLY A 24 4.88 -6.59 -20.23
CA GLY A 24 4.14 -5.33 -20.44
C GLY A 24 4.37 -4.70 -21.82
N ASN A 25 3.58 -3.67 -22.11
CA ASN A 25 3.54 -2.98 -23.40
C ASN A 25 4.75 -2.09 -23.70
N LEU A 26 5.51 -1.70 -22.67
CA LEU A 26 6.73 -0.90 -22.80
C LEU A 26 7.98 -1.76 -23.04
N SER A 27 7.85 -3.08 -22.99
CA SER A 27 8.95 -4.00 -23.24
C SER A 27 9.11 -4.26 -24.74
N GLU A 28 10.32 -4.09 -25.26
CA GLU A 28 10.67 -4.51 -26.64
C GLU A 28 10.78 -6.04 -26.77
N LEU A 29 10.91 -6.75 -25.65
CA LEU A 29 10.94 -8.22 -25.65
C LEU A 29 9.57 -8.78 -26.01
N SER A 30 9.49 -9.39 -27.20
CA SER A 30 8.30 -10.13 -27.65
C SER A 30 7.93 -11.26 -26.67
N PRO A 31 6.63 -11.61 -26.53
CA PRO A 31 6.21 -12.68 -25.63
C PRO A 31 6.97 -13.99 -25.87
N GLN A 32 7.41 -14.61 -24.78
CA GLN A 32 8.21 -15.84 -24.81
C GLN A 32 7.46 -16.96 -24.11
N ARG A 33 7.57 -18.19 -24.61
CA ARG A 33 7.17 -19.36 -23.81
C ARG A 33 8.15 -19.53 -22.66
N ALA A 34 7.70 -19.85 -21.46
CA ALA A 34 8.57 -20.14 -20.33
C ALA A 34 7.95 -21.25 -19.49
N VAL A 35 8.81 -22.08 -18.93
CA VAL A 35 8.47 -23.07 -17.91
C VAL A 35 8.46 -22.37 -16.56
N PHE A 36 7.39 -22.53 -15.79
CA PHE A 36 7.26 -21.97 -14.44
C PHE A 36 6.50 -22.93 -13.52
N GLY A 37 6.49 -22.63 -12.23
CA GLY A 37 5.75 -23.40 -11.24
C GLY A 37 4.28 -22.98 -11.19
N CYS A 38 3.36 -23.92 -11.43
CA CYS A 38 1.97 -23.79 -11.05
C CYS A 38 1.83 -24.30 -9.61
N GLU A 39 1.63 -23.37 -8.69
CA GLU A 39 1.55 -23.61 -7.26
C GLU A 39 0.26 -24.35 -6.89
N ASN A 40 0.40 -25.39 -6.07
CA ASN A 40 -0.71 -26.15 -5.50
C ASN A 40 -0.82 -25.97 -3.98
N ASP A 41 0.30 -25.61 -3.32
CA ASP A 41 0.39 -25.43 -1.88
C ASP A 41 1.42 -24.34 -1.56
N GLU A 42 1.03 -23.40 -0.70
CA GLU A 42 1.82 -22.24 -0.31
C GLU A 42 1.66 -21.96 1.19
N THR A 43 2.70 -21.44 1.85
CA THR A 43 2.68 -21.14 3.28
C THR A 43 3.32 -19.80 3.63
N GLY A 44 3.07 -19.33 4.85
CA GLY A 44 3.77 -18.17 5.42
C GLY A 44 3.49 -16.87 4.69
N ASP A 45 4.54 -16.09 4.46
CA ASP A 45 4.44 -14.76 3.87
C ASP A 45 3.98 -14.82 2.40
N ILE A 46 4.29 -15.92 1.70
CA ILE A 46 3.88 -16.15 0.30
C ILE A 46 2.35 -16.21 0.18
N TYR A 47 1.68 -16.91 1.10
CA TYR A 47 0.20 -16.98 1.13
C TYR A 47 -0.45 -15.62 1.43
N SER A 48 0.21 -14.81 2.26
CA SER A 48 -0.37 -13.56 2.78
C SER A 48 -0.12 -12.34 1.90
N GLN A 49 0.79 -12.44 0.93
CA GLN A 49 1.15 -11.33 0.06
C GLN A 49 0.06 -11.04 -0.98
N ARG A 50 0.15 -9.85 -1.61
CA ARG A 50 -0.79 -9.46 -2.67
C ARG A 50 -0.45 -10.08 -4.04
N ALA A 51 0.81 -10.44 -4.26
CA ALA A 51 1.27 -11.00 -5.52
C ALA A 51 0.84 -12.46 -5.66
N ASP A 52 0.37 -12.86 -6.85
CA ASP A 52 -0.07 -14.23 -7.15
C ASP A 52 1.10 -15.18 -7.50
N GLY A 53 2.33 -14.85 -7.11
CA GLY A 53 3.51 -15.67 -7.38
C GLY A 53 4.85 -14.93 -7.30
N ILE A 54 5.92 -15.66 -7.59
CA ILE A 54 7.32 -15.18 -7.47
C ILE A 54 8.05 -15.35 -8.81
N MET A 55 8.65 -14.28 -9.30
CA MET A 55 9.56 -14.31 -10.45
C MET A 55 11.00 -14.51 -9.99
N GLY A 56 11.52 -15.72 -10.14
CA GLY A 56 12.90 -16.05 -9.77
C GLY A 56 13.93 -15.49 -10.77
N LEU A 57 14.80 -14.60 -10.29
CA LEU A 57 15.92 -14.01 -11.07
C LEU A 57 17.29 -14.62 -10.74
N GLY A 58 17.33 -15.56 -9.78
CA GLY A 58 18.56 -16.23 -9.34
C GLY A 58 19.21 -17.09 -10.44
N ARG A 59 20.37 -17.68 -10.13
CA ARG A 59 21.06 -18.60 -11.05
C ARG A 59 20.41 -19.99 -10.97
N GLY A 60 19.93 -20.50 -12.09
CA GLY A 60 19.41 -21.86 -12.22
C GLY A 60 18.47 -22.00 -13.42
N ASP A 61 18.51 -23.15 -14.08
CA ASP A 61 17.92 -23.42 -15.41
C ASP A 61 16.41 -23.07 -15.55
N LEU A 62 15.66 -23.07 -14.45
CA LEU A 62 14.24 -22.71 -14.44
C LEU A 62 13.98 -21.22 -14.14
N SER A 63 15.02 -20.43 -13.87
CA SER A 63 14.88 -18.98 -13.72
C SER A 63 14.42 -18.36 -15.04
N ILE A 64 13.68 -17.26 -14.95
CA ILE A 64 13.26 -16.54 -16.16
C ILE A 64 14.49 -16.01 -16.92
N MET A 65 15.57 -15.67 -16.20
CA MET A 65 16.80 -15.19 -16.78
C MET A 65 17.48 -16.25 -17.66
N ASP A 66 17.67 -17.47 -17.13
CA ASP A 66 18.34 -18.54 -17.87
C ASP A 66 17.52 -18.98 -19.09
N GLN A 67 16.20 -19.11 -18.93
CA GLN A 67 15.33 -19.47 -20.05
C GLN A 67 15.34 -18.45 -21.19
N LEU A 68 15.41 -17.15 -20.88
CA LEU A 68 15.47 -16.08 -21.90
C LEU A 68 16.86 -15.99 -22.55
N VAL A 69 17.93 -16.18 -21.77
CA VAL A 69 19.32 -16.20 -22.27
C VAL A 69 19.57 -17.40 -23.18
N ASP A 70 19.09 -18.59 -22.81
CA ASP A 70 19.22 -19.81 -23.61
C ASP A 70 18.52 -19.69 -24.97
N LYS A 71 17.39 -18.97 -25.00
CA LYS A 71 16.67 -18.61 -26.23
C LYS A 71 17.34 -17.50 -27.04
N LYS A 72 18.39 -16.88 -26.50
CA LYS A 72 19.15 -15.78 -27.11
C LYS A 72 18.28 -14.57 -27.44
N VAL A 73 17.23 -14.33 -26.65
CA VAL A 73 16.34 -13.17 -26.82
C VAL A 73 16.76 -11.98 -25.96
N ILE A 74 17.63 -12.20 -24.98
CA ILE A 74 18.32 -11.17 -24.20
C ILE A 74 19.78 -11.59 -23.99
N SER A 75 20.66 -10.63 -23.71
CA SER A 75 22.01 -10.93 -23.21
C SER A 75 21.98 -11.37 -21.75
N ASN A 76 23.06 -11.99 -21.27
CA ASN A 76 23.13 -12.61 -19.94
C ASN A 76 23.38 -11.57 -18.83
N SER A 77 22.45 -10.65 -18.69
CA SER A 77 22.46 -9.56 -17.72
C SER A 77 21.03 -9.08 -17.46
N PHE A 78 20.81 -8.45 -16.30
CA PHE A 78 19.60 -7.69 -16.02
C PHE A 78 19.91 -6.57 -15.04
N SER A 79 19.00 -5.60 -14.87
CA SER A 79 19.14 -4.54 -13.87
C SER A 79 17.85 -4.28 -13.12
N LEU A 80 17.98 -3.88 -11.85
CA LEU A 80 16.87 -3.47 -10.98
C LEU A 80 17.14 -2.06 -10.43
N CYS A 81 16.14 -1.19 -10.45
CA CYS A 81 16.22 0.15 -9.87
C CYS A 81 15.00 0.39 -8.99
N TYR A 82 15.18 0.34 -7.67
CA TYR A 82 14.10 0.57 -6.73
C TYR A 82 13.90 2.06 -6.47
N GLY A 83 12.65 2.51 -6.51
CA GLY A 83 12.28 3.88 -6.18
C GLY A 83 12.76 4.30 -4.79
N GLY A 84 12.99 5.60 -4.63
CA GLY A 84 13.33 6.22 -3.35
C GLY A 84 12.22 6.08 -2.30
N MET A 85 12.54 6.51 -1.08
CA MET A 85 11.60 6.45 0.05
C MET A 85 10.29 7.23 -0.18
N ASP A 86 10.31 8.26 -1.03
CA ASP A 86 9.16 9.16 -1.26
C ASP A 86 8.33 8.84 -2.50
N VAL A 87 8.88 8.11 -3.47
CA VAL A 87 8.25 7.95 -4.80
C VAL A 87 7.70 6.54 -5.01
N GLY A 88 8.28 5.53 -4.35
CA GLY A 88 7.90 4.12 -4.59
C GLY A 88 8.16 3.67 -6.03
N GLY A 89 7.70 2.48 -6.38
CA GLY A 89 7.88 1.90 -7.72
C GLY A 89 9.34 1.53 -8.04
N GLY A 90 9.67 1.53 -9.32
CA GLY A 90 10.99 1.19 -9.81
C GLY A 90 10.98 0.79 -11.29
N ALA A 91 12.12 0.30 -11.75
CA ALA A 91 12.29 -0.23 -13.09
C ALA A 91 13.09 -1.53 -13.07
N MET A 92 12.80 -2.39 -14.04
CA MET A 92 13.53 -3.61 -14.33
C MET A 92 13.95 -3.58 -15.79
N ILE A 93 15.19 -3.96 -16.06
CA ILE A 93 15.73 -4.08 -17.42
C ILE A 93 16.17 -5.52 -17.62
N LEU A 94 15.63 -6.19 -18.62
CA LEU A 94 16.04 -7.53 -19.04
C LEU A 94 17.06 -7.40 -20.18
N GLY A 95 18.23 -8.01 -20.02
CA GLY A 95 19.37 -7.82 -20.90
C GLY A 95 20.38 -6.81 -20.35
N GLY A 96 21.50 -6.71 -21.08
CA GLY A 96 22.60 -5.80 -20.79
C GLY A 96 22.34 -4.39 -21.31
N ILE A 97 22.84 -3.41 -20.56
CA ILE A 97 22.90 -2.00 -20.94
C ILE A 97 24.35 -1.54 -20.91
N SER A 98 24.66 -0.48 -21.64
CA SER A 98 25.95 0.20 -21.48
C SER A 98 26.03 0.78 -20.06
N PRO A 99 27.03 0.39 -19.26
CA PRO A 99 27.13 0.87 -17.89
C PRO A 99 27.48 2.38 -17.89
N PRO A 100 26.80 3.19 -17.08
CA PRO A 100 27.20 4.58 -16.83
C PRO A 100 28.64 4.68 -16.32
N ALA A 101 29.33 5.77 -16.66
CA ALA A 101 30.77 5.93 -16.38
C ALA A 101 31.13 5.90 -14.89
N ASP A 102 30.20 6.30 -14.02
CA ASP A 102 30.34 6.35 -12.56
C ASP A 102 29.76 5.11 -11.84
N MET A 103 29.37 4.08 -12.60
CA MET A 103 28.93 2.81 -12.02
C MET A 103 30.09 2.09 -11.31
N VAL A 104 29.86 1.65 -10.08
CA VAL A 104 30.85 0.95 -9.24
C VAL A 104 30.63 -0.56 -9.34
N PHE A 105 31.69 -1.30 -9.64
CA PHE A 105 31.63 -2.75 -9.81
C PHE A 105 32.26 -3.54 -8.67
N THR A 106 31.68 -4.71 -8.40
CA THR A 106 32.21 -5.73 -7.50
C THR A 106 32.01 -7.11 -8.08
N HIS A 107 32.90 -8.06 -7.76
CA HIS A 107 32.80 -9.43 -8.23
C HIS A 107 31.61 -10.15 -7.57
N SER A 108 30.97 -11.03 -8.34
CA SER A 108 29.91 -11.93 -7.88
C SER A 108 30.25 -13.35 -8.28
N ASP A 109 30.63 -14.15 -7.28
CA ASP A 109 31.06 -15.54 -7.45
C ASP A 109 29.86 -16.47 -7.72
N PRO A 110 29.70 -17.00 -8.96
CA PRO A 110 28.60 -17.92 -9.27
C PRO A 110 28.76 -19.30 -8.62
N ASP A 111 29.97 -19.70 -8.25
CA ASP A 111 30.25 -21.02 -7.65
C ASP A 111 29.94 -21.04 -6.15
N ARG A 112 29.87 -19.86 -5.52
CA ARG A 112 29.55 -19.73 -4.10
C ARG A 112 28.13 -20.16 -3.76
N SER A 113 27.16 -19.71 -4.55
CA SER A 113 25.73 -19.96 -4.32
C SER A 113 24.90 -19.57 -5.53
N PRO A 114 23.66 -20.08 -5.66
CA PRO A 114 22.73 -19.61 -6.69
C PRO A 114 22.29 -18.15 -6.50
N TYR A 115 22.60 -17.53 -5.35
CA TYR A 115 22.29 -16.14 -5.04
C TYR A 115 23.34 -15.18 -5.60
N TYR A 116 22.95 -13.93 -5.83
CA TYR A 116 23.90 -12.88 -6.22
C TYR A 116 24.61 -12.31 -5.00
N ASN A 117 25.85 -12.75 -4.80
CA ASN A 117 26.73 -12.23 -3.76
C ASN A 117 27.63 -11.12 -4.28
N ILE A 118 28.12 -10.29 -3.35
CA ILE A 118 29.10 -9.23 -3.57
C ILE A 118 30.26 -9.35 -2.59
N ASN A 119 31.47 -8.98 -3.02
CA ASN A 119 32.67 -8.97 -2.17
C ASN A 119 32.74 -7.68 -1.32
N LEU A 120 31.85 -7.55 -0.33
CA LEU A 120 31.90 -6.48 0.67
C LEU A 120 33.02 -6.78 1.68
N LYS A 121 33.89 -5.80 1.94
CA LYS A 121 34.99 -5.94 2.92
C LYS A 121 34.81 -5.05 4.13
N GLU A 122 34.26 -3.85 3.95
CA GLU A 122 34.15 -2.88 5.04
C GLU A 122 32.86 -2.09 4.98
N LEU A 123 32.36 -1.71 6.16
CA LEU A 123 31.36 -0.66 6.33
C LEU A 123 32.00 0.53 7.02
N HIS A 124 31.80 1.73 6.48
CA HIS A 124 32.20 2.97 7.12
C HIS A 124 30.95 3.72 7.54
N VAL A 125 30.94 4.30 8.74
CA VAL A 125 29.83 5.14 9.24
C VAL A 125 30.41 6.50 9.58
N ALA A 126 29.85 7.56 9.02
CA ALA A 126 30.37 8.93 9.14
C ALA A 126 31.88 9.01 8.76
N GLY A 127 32.26 8.31 7.68
CA GLY A 127 33.64 8.24 7.19
C GLY A 127 34.61 7.42 8.05
N LYS A 128 34.13 6.76 9.11
CA LYS A 128 34.96 5.93 10.00
C LYS A 128 34.69 4.46 9.74
N LYS A 129 35.74 3.70 9.43
CA LYS A 129 35.69 2.24 9.30
C LYS A 129 35.21 1.59 10.60
N LEU A 130 34.24 0.67 10.50
CA LEU A 130 33.86 -0.17 11.62
C LEU A 130 35.01 -1.12 11.97
N GLN A 131 35.36 -1.22 13.25
CA GLN A 131 36.42 -2.11 13.73
C GLN A 131 35.89 -3.56 13.76
N LEU A 132 35.96 -4.21 12.61
CA LEU A 132 35.53 -5.59 12.38
C LEU A 132 36.64 -6.35 11.63
N ASN A 133 36.67 -7.68 11.79
CA ASN A 133 37.49 -8.53 10.93
C ASN A 133 37.00 -8.40 9.48
N SER A 134 37.91 -8.38 8.51
CA SER A 134 37.59 -8.26 7.08
C SER A 134 36.64 -9.36 6.59
N ASP A 135 36.72 -10.53 7.21
CA ASP A 135 36.02 -11.74 6.76
C ASP A 135 34.62 -11.84 7.36
N VAL A 136 34.21 -10.85 8.17
CA VAL A 136 32.88 -10.83 8.81
C VAL A 136 31.74 -10.88 7.79
N PHE A 137 31.95 -10.33 6.60
CA PHE A 137 30.98 -10.28 5.50
C PHE A 137 31.12 -11.46 4.53
N ASP A 138 32.03 -12.39 4.80
CA ASP A 138 32.37 -13.53 3.95
C ASP A 138 31.87 -14.88 4.52
N GLY A 139 30.97 -14.84 5.51
CA GLY A 139 30.39 -16.03 6.11
C GLY A 139 29.31 -16.70 5.23
N LYS A 140 29.33 -18.04 5.12
CA LYS A 140 28.34 -18.86 4.38
C LYS A 140 28.17 -18.34 2.94
N HIS A 141 27.07 -17.66 2.62
CA HIS A 141 26.82 -17.10 1.28
C HIS A 141 27.41 -15.70 1.06
N GLY A 142 28.09 -15.15 2.07
CA GLY A 142 28.76 -13.85 2.01
C GLY A 142 27.78 -12.72 2.17
N THR A 143 27.92 -11.69 1.34
CA THR A 143 26.96 -10.59 1.25
C THR A 143 26.07 -10.79 0.04
N VAL A 144 24.83 -11.20 0.27
CA VAL A 144 23.83 -11.48 -0.76
C VAL A 144 22.95 -10.25 -0.99
N LEU A 145 22.75 -9.91 -2.25
CA LEU A 145 21.69 -8.99 -2.68
C LEU A 145 20.40 -9.77 -2.82
N ASP A 146 19.41 -9.43 -2.00
CA ASP A 146 18.15 -10.16 -1.93
C ASP A 146 16.96 -9.24 -2.22
N SER A 147 16.43 -9.36 -3.44
CA SER A 147 15.24 -8.63 -3.87
C SER A 147 13.95 -9.06 -3.16
N GLY A 148 13.93 -10.24 -2.53
CA GLY A 148 12.79 -10.73 -1.74
C GLY A 148 12.73 -10.15 -0.33
N THR A 149 13.84 -9.59 0.15
CA THR A 149 13.93 -9.00 1.48
C THR A 149 13.78 -7.48 1.45
N THR A 150 12.98 -6.92 2.36
CA THR A 150 12.81 -5.46 2.48
C THR A 150 14.02 -4.78 3.16
N TYR A 151 14.48 -5.33 4.28
CA TYR A 151 15.49 -4.75 5.16
C TYR A 151 16.88 -5.37 4.94
N ALA A 152 17.89 -4.88 5.66
CA ALA A 152 19.19 -5.56 5.70
C ALA A 152 19.37 -6.34 7.00
N TYR A 153 20.07 -7.47 6.90
CA TYR A 153 20.40 -8.34 8.02
C TYR A 153 21.91 -8.56 8.01
N LEU A 154 22.59 -8.06 9.04
CA LEU A 154 24.03 -8.21 9.19
C LEU A 154 24.34 -9.32 10.21
N PRO A 155 25.49 -10.01 10.08
CA PRO A 155 26.02 -10.86 11.14
C PRO A 155 26.04 -10.11 12.47
N GLU A 156 25.72 -10.78 13.57
CA GLU A 156 25.45 -10.14 14.86
C GLU A 156 26.55 -9.14 15.30
N VAL A 157 27.82 -9.51 15.15
CA VAL A 157 28.96 -8.65 15.49
C VAL A 157 29.02 -7.39 14.62
N ALA A 158 28.69 -7.49 13.34
CA ALA A 158 28.63 -6.36 12.41
C ALA A 158 27.42 -5.47 12.70
N PHE A 159 26.25 -6.06 12.97
CA PHE A 159 25.06 -5.32 13.39
C PHE A 159 25.31 -4.49 14.66
N ILE A 160 25.93 -5.08 15.69
CA ILE A 160 26.24 -4.39 16.94
C ILE A 160 27.20 -3.22 16.70
N ALA A 161 28.23 -3.41 15.87
CA ALA A 161 29.18 -2.34 15.51
C ALA A 161 28.49 -1.21 14.72
N PHE A 162 27.68 -1.57 13.72
CA PHE A 162 26.92 -0.63 12.90
C PHE A 162 25.95 0.19 13.75
N LYS A 163 25.11 -0.48 14.56
CA LYS A 163 24.20 0.16 15.51
C LYS A 163 24.94 1.14 16.40
N ARG A 164 26.05 0.73 17.03
CA ARG A 164 26.82 1.59 17.93
C ARG A 164 27.35 2.83 17.21
N ALA A 165 27.83 2.67 15.97
CA ALA A 165 28.33 3.78 15.18
C ALA A 165 27.24 4.78 14.81
N ILE A 166 26.07 4.31 14.35
CA ILE A 166 24.91 5.18 14.08
C ILE A 166 24.45 5.90 15.35
N MET A 167 24.32 5.16 16.46
CA MET A 167 23.96 5.74 17.77
C MET A 167 24.99 6.74 18.31
N LYS A 168 26.20 6.81 17.77
CA LYS A 168 27.17 7.83 18.18
C LYS A 168 26.95 9.17 17.47
N GLU A 169 26.27 9.16 16.34
CA GLU A 169 26.13 10.32 15.44
C GLU A 169 24.72 10.96 15.52
N HIS A 170 23.82 10.46 16.38
CA HIS A 170 22.40 10.91 16.47
C HIS A 170 22.12 12.09 17.43
N ASN A 171 23.12 12.91 17.76
CA ASN A 171 23.18 13.80 18.94
C ASN A 171 22.02 14.79 19.18
N SER A 172 21.07 14.92 18.26
CA SER A 172 19.90 15.82 18.36
C SER A 172 18.54 15.12 18.35
N LEU A 173 18.49 13.80 18.15
CA LEU A 173 17.24 13.07 17.96
C LEU A 173 16.79 12.32 19.21
N LYS A 174 15.47 12.28 19.45
CA LYS A 174 14.90 11.52 20.57
C LYS A 174 14.60 10.09 20.14
N GLN A 175 15.21 9.12 20.82
CA GLN A 175 14.86 7.71 20.62
C GLN A 175 13.40 7.44 21.06
N ILE A 176 12.66 6.70 20.25
CA ILE A 176 11.27 6.30 20.49
C ILE A 176 11.08 4.81 20.20
N SER A 177 9.98 4.23 20.69
CA SER A 177 9.57 2.86 20.35
C SER A 177 9.23 2.74 18.87
N GLY A 178 9.30 1.51 18.34
CA GLY A 178 8.87 1.19 16.99
C GLY A 178 7.37 1.28 16.76
N PRO A 179 6.94 1.27 15.49
CA PRO A 179 5.52 1.30 15.15
C PRO A 179 4.79 0.04 15.58
N ASP A 180 5.44 -1.12 15.57
CA ASP A 180 4.91 -2.37 16.08
C ASP A 180 5.60 -2.73 17.41
N PRO A 181 4.85 -2.79 18.54
CA PRO A 181 5.43 -3.09 19.85
C PRO A 181 5.97 -4.51 19.98
N ASN A 182 5.63 -5.43 19.07
CA ASN A 182 6.16 -6.80 19.07
C ASN A 182 7.63 -6.85 18.62
N TYR A 183 8.09 -5.82 17.89
CA TYR A 183 9.45 -5.72 17.40
C TYR A 183 10.23 -4.66 18.17
N LYS A 184 11.52 -4.93 18.42
CA LYS A 184 12.42 -4.02 19.15
C LYS A 184 13.16 -3.10 18.19
N ASP A 185 12.40 -2.38 17.37
CA ASP A 185 12.96 -1.45 16.39
C ASP A 185 13.69 -0.29 17.08
N ILE A 186 14.74 0.20 16.43
CA ILE A 186 15.50 1.35 16.88
C ILE A 186 15.03 2.56 16.07
N CYS A 187 14.22 3.40 16.71
CA CYS A 187 13.58 4.53 16.05
C CYS A 187 13.90 5.86 16.72
N PHE A 188 13.87 6.92 15.93
CA PHE A 188 14.19 8.28 16.34
C PHE A 188 13.13 9.25 15.82
N SER A 189 12.66 10.15 16.69
CA SER A 189 11.78 11.26 16.32
C SER A 189 12.53 12.57 16.25
N GLY A 190 11.98 13.52 15.48
CA GLY A 190 12.55 14.86 15.30
C GLY A 190 13.46 15.03 14.08
N ALA A 191 13.56 14.02 13.21
CA ALA A 191 14.41 14.08 12.01
C ALA A 191 13.81 14.91 10.86
N GLY A 192 12.50 15.22 10.93
CA GLY A 192 11.78 15.98 9.90
C GLY A 192 11.16 15.07 8.83
N ILE A 193 10.25 15.62 8.02
CA ILE A 193 9.45 14.81 7.08
C ILE A 193 10.17 14.63 5.73
N ASN A 194 11.02 15.60 5.37
CA ASN A 194 11.69 15.65 4.07
C ASN A 194 12.91 14.72 4.04
N VAL A 195 12.87 13.69 3.20
CA VAL A 195 13.92 12.66 3.08
C VAL A 195 15.26 13.27 2.69
N SER A 196 15.27 14.27 1.80
CA SER A 196 16.49 14.95 1.36
C SER A 196 17.26 15.64 2.49
N GLN A 197 16.60 15.92 3.62
CA GLN A 197 17.21 16.57 4.78
C GLN A 197 17.69 15.59 5.85
N LEU A 198 17.45 14.29 5.70
CA LEU A 198 17.85 13.29 6.70
C LEU A 198 19.36 13.23 6.90
N SER A 199 20.15 13.61 5.89
CA SER A 199 21.62 13.70 5.97
C SER A 199 22.12 14.72 7.00
N LYS A 200 21.24 15.64 7.47
CA LYS A 200 21.56 16.56 8.57
C LYS A 200 21.53 15.90 9.94
N SER A 201 20.80 14.80 10.06
CA SER A 201 20.52 14.14 11.35
C SER A 201 21.07 12.72 11.43
N PHE A 202 21.38 12.11 10.28
CA PHE A 202 21.89 10.76 10.18
C PHE A 202 23.11 10.73 9.24
N PRO A 203 24.13 9.91 9.55
CA PRO A 203 25.39 9.94 8.81
C PRO A 203 25.30 9.24 7.45
N VAL A 204 26.26 9.52 6.57
CA VAL A 204 26.50 8.67 5.39
C VAL A 204 27.09 7.32 5.84
N VAL A 205 26.68 6.25 5.17
CA VAL A 205 27.24 4.90 5.34
C VAL A 205 27.92 4.51 4.03
N ASP A 206 29.18 4.10 4.05
CA ASP A 206 29.86 3.61 2.84
C ASP A 206 30.04 2.10 2.91
N MET A 207 29.67 1.42 1.83
CA MET A 207 30.10 0.05 1.55
C MET A 207 31.41 0.09 0.77
N VAL A 208 32.43 -0.61 1.26
CA VAL A 208 33.74 -0.71 0.60
C VAL A 208 33.92 -2.13 0.09
N PHE A 209 34.08 -2.25 -1.23
CA PHE A 209 34.27 -3.53 -1.89
C PHE A 209 35.76 -3.93 -1.92
N GLU A 210 36.02 -5.18 -2.28
CA GLU A 210 37.39 -5.72 -2.41
C GLU A 210 38.29 -4.91 -3.36
N SER A 211 37.71 -4.30 -4.40
CA SER A 211 38.43 -3.42 -5.32
C SER A 211 38.86 -2.08 -4.71
N GLY A 212 38.43 -1.77 -3.48
CA GLY A 212 38.64 -0.50 -2.80
C GLY A 212 37.64 0.59 -3.20
N HIS A 213 36.83 0.37 -4.24
CA HIS A 213 35.73 1.27 -4.60
C HIS A 213 34.66 1.30 -3.52
N LYS A 214 33.98 2.45 -3.43
CA LYS A 214 32.98 2.71 -2.40
C LYS A 214 31.62 2.98 -3.02
N LEU A 215 30.58 2.45 -2.41
CA LEU A 215 29.20 2.86 -2.63
C LEU A 215 28.70 3.61 -1.39
N SER A 216 28.46 4.91 -1.53
CA SER A 216 27.92 5.74 -0.47
C SER A 216 26.40 5.62 -0.40
N LEU A 217 25.89 5.32 0.79
CA LEU A 217 24.48 5.13 1.12
C LEU A 217 23.98 6.35 1.90
N SER A 218 22.89 6.94 1.41
CA SER A 218 22.19 8.01 2.10
C SER A 218 21.31 7.42 3.21
N PRO A 219 20.80 8.24 4.16
CA PRO A 219 19.94 7.75 5.23
C PRO A 219 18.70 6.97 4.77
N GLU A 220 18.14 7.26 3.59
CA GLU A 220 17.02 6.48 3.05
C GLU A 220 17.37 5.03 2.71
N ASN A 221 18.66 4.71 2.58
CA ASN A 221 19.14 3.37 2.25
C ASN A 221 19.27 2.44 3.46
N TYR A 222 19.16 2.96 4.68
CA TYR A 222 19.22 2.15 5.90
C TYR A 222 18.17 2.56 6.95
N LEU A 223 17.28 3.51 6.62
CA LEU A 223 16.14 3.91 7.45
C LEU A 223 14.80 3.64 6.77
N PHE A 224 13.78 3.34 7.57
CA PHE A 224 12.39 3.31 7.14
C PHE A 224 11.53 4.28 7.96
N ARG A 225 10.40 4.71 7.40
CA ARG A 225 9.50 5.68 8.05
C ARG A 225 8.73 5.03 9.19
N HIS A 226 8.61 5.72 10.31
CA HIS A 226 7.75 5.29 11.41
C HIS A 226 6.28 5.55 11.05
N SER A 227 5.48 4.50 10.88
CA SER A 227 4.09 4.62 10.37
C SER A 227 3.16 5.42 11.30
N LYS A 228 3.44 5.44 12.62
CA LYS A 228 2.59 6.13 13.62
C LYS A 228 3.08 7.52 14.06
N VAL A 229 4.33 7.90 13.77
CA VAL A 229 4.93 9.13 14.31
C VAL A 229 5.56 9.89 13.15
N ARG A 230 4.94 11.02 12.80
CA ARG A 230 5.36 11.84 11.67
C ARG A 230 6.76 12.41 11.88
N GLY A 231 7.62 12.28 10.86
CA GLY A 231 9.02 12.74 10.92
C GLY A 231 9.91 11.91 11.84
N ALA A 232 9.47 10.69 12.20
CA ALA A 232 10.29 9.70 12.84
C ALA A 232 10.69 8.57 11.87
N TYR A 233 11.87 8.00 12.09
CA TYR A 233 12.47 6.96 11.27
C TYR A 233 13.11 5.89 12.13
N CYS A 234 13.20 4.69 11.59
CA CYS A 234 13.73 3.52 12.26
C CYS A 234 14.86 2.90 11.44
N LEU A 235 15.83 2.27 12.09
CA LEU A 235 16.87 1.52 11.39
C LEU A 235 16.24 0.31 10.70
N GLY A 236 16.39 0.24 9.38
CA GLY A 236 16.05 -0.93 8.56
C GLY A 236 17.23 -1.90 8.43
N VAL A 237 18.04 -2.02 9.47
CA VAL A 237 19.18 -2.92 9.58
C VAL A 237 19.01 -3.72 10.86
N PHE A 238 19.07 -5.04 10.75
CA PHE A 238 18.80 -5.97 11.83
C PHE A 238 19.95 -6.98 11.98
N SER A 239 19.93 -7.71 13.09
CA SER A 239 20.82 -8.86 13.28
C SER A 239 20.29 -10.06 12.50
N ASN A 240 21.16 -10.78 11.78
CA ASN A 240 20.83 -12.07 11.17
C ASN A 240 20.90 -13.25 12.17
N GLY A 241 20.93 -12.94 13.48
CA GLY A 241 21.03 -13.93 14.53
C GLY A 241 22.30 -14.76 14.41
N ARG A 242 22.14 -16.08 14.29
CA ARG A 242 23.25 -17.02 14.18
C ARG A 242 23.70 -17.29 12.74
N ASP A 243 22.95 -16.83 11.73
CA ASP A 243 23.36 -17.01 10.35
C ASP A 243 24.45 -15.97 10.02
N PRO A 244 25.65 -16.41 9.60
CA PRO A 244 26.77 -15.51 9.29
C PRO A 244 26.65 -14.84 7.91
N THR A 245 25.58 -15.12 7.15
CA THR A 245 25.29 -14.45 5.87
C THR A 245 24.89 -13.00 6.13
N THR A 246 25.33 -12.09 5.27
CA THR A 246 24.80 -10.73 5.19
C THR A 246 23.74 -10.69 4.09
N LEU A 247 22.53 -10.23 4.43
CA LEU A 247 21.45 -10.01 3.45
C LEU A 247 21.25 -8.51 3.27
N LEU A 248 21.35 -8.04 2.04
CA LEU A 248 21.07 -6.66 1.66
C LEU A 248 19.76 -6.63 0.88
N GLY A 249 18.68 -6.25 1.56
CA GLY A 249 17.37 -6.08 0.95
C GLY A 249 17.20 -4.79 0.16
N GLY A 250 15.99 -4.61 -0.38
CA GLY A 250 15.61 -3.47 -1.24
C GLY A 250 15.91 -2.10 -0.62
N ILE A 251 15.93 -1.96 0.71
CA ILE A 251 16.27 -0.71 1.38
C ILE A 251 17.68 -0.21 0.99
N PHE A 252 18.69 -1.08 0.89
CA PHE A 252 20.09 -0.68 0.59
C PHE A 252 20.28 -0.15 -0.83
N VAL A 253 19.35 -0.47 -1.73
CA VAL A 253 19.44 -0.22 -3.17
C VAL A 253 18.36 0.72 -3.69
N ARG A 254 17.60 1.39 -2.79
CA ARG A 254 16.76 2.53 -3.17
C ARG A 254 17.58 3.60 -3.90
N ASN A 255 17.00 4.18 -4.95
CA ASN A 255 17.67 5.16 -5.82
C ASN A 255 19.05 4.68 -6.28
N THR A 256 19.13 3.41 -6.65
CA THR A 256 20.34 2.77 -7.15
C THR A 256 19.95 1.82 -8.26
N LEU A 257 20.51 2.02 -9.45
CA LEU A 257 20.47 1.02 -10.50
C LEU A 257 21.50 -0.06 -10.15
N VAL A 258 21.02 -1.27 -9.92
CA VAL A 258 21.86 -2.45 -9.66
C VAL A 258 21.86 -3.29 -10.93
N MET A 259 23.02 -3.38 -11.59
CA MET A 259 23.22 -4.21 -12.77
C MET A 259 23.83 -5.54 -12.35
N TYR A 260 23.16 -6.63 -12.73
CA TYR A 260 23.58 -8.00 -12.53
C TYR A 260 24.18 -8.52 -13.84
N ASP A 261 25.47 -8.28 -14.05
CA ASP A 261 26.22 -8.75 -15.23
C ASP A 261 26.69 -10.18 -14.98
N ARG A 262 25.82 -11.13 -15.31
CA ARG A 262 26.00 -12.56 -15.07
C ARG A 262 27.06 -13.13 -16.00
N GLU A 263 27.14 -12.62 -17.23
CA GLU A 263 28.15 -12.98 -18.23
C GLU A 263 29.57 -12.76 -17.70
N ASN A 264 29.81 -11.62 -17.06
CA ASN A 264 31.14 -11.24 -16.55
C ASN A 264 31.28 -11.44 -15.03
N SER A 265 30.34 -12.14 -14.38
CA SER A 265 30.37 -12.43 -12.94
C SER A 265 30.62 -11.18 -12.08
N LYS A 266 29.90 -10.09 -12.34
CA LYS A 266 30.02 -8.84 -11.58
C LYS A 266 28.67 -8.17 -11.34
N ILE A 267 28.57 -7.44 -10.22
CA ILE A 267 27.46 -6.55 -9.94
C ILE A 267 27.94 -5.09 -10.05
N GLY A 268 27.16 -4.27 -10.76
CA GLY A 268 27.35 -2.84 -10.86
C GLY A 268 26.32 -2.07 -10.03
N PHE A 269 26.75 -1.00 -9.36
CA PHE A 269 25.89 -0.09 -8.62
C PHE A 269 26.05 1.32 -9.15
N TRP A 270 24.94 1.95 -9.50
CA TRP A 270 24.91 3.35 -9.92
C TRP A 270 23.86 4.12 -9.12
N LYS A 271 24.30 5.08 -8.29
CA LYS A 271 23.39 5.93 -7.53
C LYS A 271 22.67 6.89 -8.49
N THR A 272 21.36 6.77 -8.56
CA THR A 272 20.53 7.50 -9.52
C THR A 272 19.09 7.62 -9.03
N ASN A 273 18.37 8.66 -9.48
CA ASN A 273 16.94 8.74 -9.23
C ASN A 273 16.23 7.72 -10.13
N CYS A 274 15.73 6.63 -9.56
CA CYS A 274 15.10 5.55 -10.34
C CYS A 274 13.80 5.99 -11.03
N SER A 275 13.17 7.07 -10.58
CA SER A 275 12.00 7.64 -11.25
C SER A 275 12.33 8.35 -12.56
N GLU A 276 13.59 8.74 -12.75
CA GLU A 276 14.12 9.42 -13.95
C GLU A 276 15.08 8.49 -14.72
N LEU A 277 15.04 7.18 -14.45
CA LEU A 277 16.04 6.23 -14.93
C LEU A 277 16.19 6.29 -16.46
N TRP A 278 15.07 6.25 -17.18
CA TRP A 278 15.08 6.25 -18.64
C TRP A 278 15.71 7.53 -19.18
N GLU A 279 15.30 8.70 -18.70
CA GLU A 279 15.91 9.98 -19.12
C GLU A 279 17.42 9.97 -18.91
N ARG A 280 17.88 9.48 -17.75
CA ARG A 280 19.31 9.47 -17.40
C ARG A 280 20.13 8.46 -18.18
N LEU A 281 19.57 7.32 -18.56
CA LEU A 281 20.24 6.35 -19.43
C LEU A 281 20.38 6.85 -20.88
N HIS A 282 19.47 7.72 -21.33
CA HIS A 282 19.50 8.31 -22.67
C HIS A 282 20.43 9.55 -22.78
N VAL A 283 21.12 9.98 -21.72
CA VAL A 283 22.01 11.17 -21.72
C VAL A 283 23.45 10.88 -22.25
N SER A 284 23.68 9.77 -22.95
CA SER A 284 25.02 9.46 -23.50
C SER A 284 25.40 10.24 -24.78
N ASP A 285 24.61 11.19 -25.25
CA ASP A 285 24.94 12.06 -26.41
C ASP A 285 24.98 13.57 -26.06
N ALA A 286 25.76 13.98 -25.05
CA ALA A 286 26.08 15.41 -24.87
C ALA A 286 27.54 15.66 -24.43
N PRO A 287 28.35 16.43 -25.20
CA PRO A 287 29.64 16.94 -24.75
C PRO A 287 29.51 18.18 -23.83
N PRO A 288 30.50 18.50 -22.97
CA PRO A 288 30.44 19.61 -21.99
C PRO A 288 31.14 20.90 -22.52
N PRO A 289 31.16 22.05 -21.79
CA PRO A 289 30.37 23.25 -22.09
C PRO A 289 31.21 24.53 -22.36
N VAL A 290 30.59 25.64 -22.81
CA VAL A 290 31.23 26.99 -22.86
C VAL A 290 30.21 28.10 -22.50
N PRO A 291 30.61 29.20 -21.82
CA PRO A 291 29.82 29.85 -20.76
C PRO A 291 29.26 31.25 -21.03
N SER A 292 28.49 31.70 -20.03
CA SER A 292 28.37 33.04 -19.41
C SER A 292 27.39 34.10 -19.93
N ASN A 293 26.63 34.59 -18.93
CA ASN A 293 26.07 35.94 -18.70
C ASN A 293 24.91 36.38 -19.62
N SER A 294 23.86 37.05 -19.15
CA SER A 294 23.75 38.03 -18.06
C SER A 294 22.29 38.26 -17.63
N ASP A 295 22.09 38.53 -16.34
CA ASP A 295 21.20 39.53 -15.73
C ASP A 295 19.81 39.80 -16.32
N VAL A 296 18.76 39.45 -15.56
CA VAL A 296 17.69 40.41 -15.20
C VAL A 296 17.23 40.18 -13.76
N THR A 297 17.37 41.24 -12.98
CA THR A 297 17.01 41.50 -11.58
C THR A 297 15.52 41.45 -11.23
N ASN A 298 15.24 40.94 -10.02
CA ASN A 298 14.28 41.40 -8.96
C ASN A 298 12.79 41.65 -9.35
N LEU A 299 11.76 41.29 -8.58
CA LEU A 299 11.49 41.55 -7.15
C LEU A 299 10.08 40.98 -6.87
N THR A 300 9.83 40.22 -5.79
CA THR A 300 8.77 40.54 -4.78
C THR A 300 8.61 39.51 -3.66
N LYS A 301 8.82 40.03 -2.44
CA LYS A 301 8.10 39.84 -1.17
C LYS A 301 7.71 38.43 -0.69
N ALA A 302 8.37 38.07 0.42
CA ALA A 302 7.96 37.11 1.42
C ALA A 302 6.57 37.42 2.03
N PHE A 303 5.83 36.36 2.35
CA PHE A 303 4.76 36.34 3.35
C PHE A 303 4.93 35.12 4.26
N ALA A 304 4.71 35.35 5.56
CA ALA A 304 4.83 34.38 6.65
C ALA A 304 3.77 33.27 6.58
N PRO A 305 4.04 32.06 7.13
CA PRO A 305 3.03 31.01 7.21
C PRO A 305 2.00 31.32 8.30
N SER A 306 0.72 31.20 7.93
CA SER A 306 -0.43 31.29 8.84
C SER A 306 -0.59 30.02 9.67
N VAL A 307 -0.95 30.23 10.92
CA VAL A 307 -1.33 29.26 11.96
C VAL A 307 -2.42 28.29 11.47
N ALA A 308 -2.23 27.00 11.76
CA ALA A 308 -3.22 25.95 11.53
C ALA A 308 -4.28 25.93 12.66
N PRO A 309 -5.57 25.73 12.36
CA PRO A 309 -6.56 25.46 13.39
C PRO A 309 -6.43 24.01 13.89
N SER A 310 -6.59 23.88 15.19
CA SER A 310 -6.65 22.65 15.98
C SER A 310 -7.84 21.77 15.59
N ALA A 311 -7.60 20.48 15.34
CA ALA A 311 -8.61 19.44 15.37
C ALA A 311 -8.41 18.60 16.64
N SER A 312 -9.46 18.60 17.44
CA SER A 312 -9.66 17.94 18.73
C SER A 312 -9.75 16.42 18.63
N GLN A 313 -9.18 15.77 19.65
CA GLN A 313 -9.59 14.54 20.33
C GLN A 313 -10.40 13.50 19.55
N GLN A 314 -9.82 12.30 19.41
CA GLN A 314 -10.60 11.09 19.62
C GLN A 314 -9.76 9.96 20.23
N ASP A 315 -10.25 9.52 21.38
CA ASP A 315 -9.74 8.47 22.26
C ASP A 315 -9.86 7.06 21.66
N ASN A 316 -8.94 6.20 22.10
CA ASN A 316 -9.00 4.74 22.28
C ASN A 316 -10.17 3.98 21.62
N ILE A 317 -9.88 3.12 20.63
CA ILE A 317 -10.78 2.01 20.30
C ILE A 317 -9.99 0.70 20.07
N HIS A 318 -10.38 -0.30 20.86
CA HIS A 318 -9.96 -1.70 20.83
C HIS A 318 -10.34 -2.42 19.53
N GLN A 319 -9.60 -3.49 19.21
CA GLN A 319 -9.86 -4.46 18.15
C GLN A 319 -11.34 -4.88 18.07
N GLY A 320 -11.97 -4.52 16.94
CA GLY A 320 -13.20 -5.08 16.41
C GLY A 320 -13.27 -4.71 14.93
N GLU A 321 -13.68 -5.63 14.06
CA GLU A 321 -13.75 -5.41 12.60
C GLU A 321 -14.53 -4.12 12.29
N LEU A 322 -13.82 -3.09 11.80
CA LEU A 322 -14.40 -1.80 11.48
C LEU A 322 -15.12 -1.91 10.13
N GLN A 323 -16.44 -2.11 10.16
CA GLN A 323 -17.29 -2.05 8.96
C GLN A 323 -17.40 -0.59 8.51
N ILE A 324 -16.95 -0.27 7.30
CA ILE A 324 -16.97 1.10 6.76
C ILE A 324 -18.22 1.30 5.91
N ALA A 325 -19.06 2.29 6.28
CA ALA A 325 -20.32 2.57 5.59
C ALA A 325 -20.14 3.47 4.36
N GLN A 326 -19.25 4.47 4.45
CA GLN A 326 -18.93 5.35 3.33
C GLN A 326 -17.54 5.96 3.50
N ILE A 327 -16.95 6.40 2.39
CA ILE A 327 -15.68 7.15 2.39
C ILE A 327 -15.93 8.50 1.73
N THR A 328 -15.45 9.58 2.35
CA THR A 328 -15.51 10.93 1.76
C THR A 328 -14.10 11.42 1.47
N ILE A 329 -13.94 12.12 0.35
CA ILE A 329 -12.66 12.68 -0.08
C ILE A 329 -12.84 14.12 -0.57
N ALA A 330 -11.83 14.97 -0.34
CA ALA A 330 -11.78 16.34 -0.82
C ALA A 330 -10.50 16.57 -1.64
N ILE A 331 -10.64 16.94 -2.91
CA ILE A 331 -9.53 17.15 -3.83
C ILE A 331 -9.54 18.59 -4.33
N SER A 332 -8.42 19.29 -4.15
CA SER A 332 -8.17 20.60 -4.76
C SER A 332 -7.40 20.45 -6.07
N PHE A 333 -7.76 21.27 -7.06
CA PHE A 333 -7.13 21.32 -8.37
C PHE A 333 -6.65 22.75 -8.65
N ASN A 334 -5.53 22.86 -9.36
CA ASN A 334 -5.02 24.13 -9.87
C ASN A 334 -5.81 24.63 -11.10
N MET A 335 -6.73 23.82 -11.63
CA MET A 335 -7.65 24.19 -12.70
C MET A 335 -8.86 24.96 -12.15
N SER A 336 -9.25 26.04 -12.84
CA SER A 336 -10.36 26.89 -12.41
C SER A 336 -11.70 26.13 -12.39
N TYR A 337 -12.65 26.59 -11.58
CA TYR A 337 -13.98 25.99 -11.51
C TYR A 337 -14.68 25.94 -12.88
N THR A 338 -14.55 27.00 -13.68
CA THR A 338 -15.20 27.10 -15.00
C THR A 338 -14.60 26.12 -16.00
N ASP A 339 -13.28 25.93 -15.98
CA ASP A 339 -12.58 25.06 -16.92
C ASP A 339 -12.74 23.58 -16.55
N MET A 340 -12.86 23.28 -15.26
CA MET A 340 -13.04 21.93 -14.74
C MET A 340 -14.49 21.43 -14.83
N LYS A 341 -15.49 22.32 -14.82
CA LYS A 341 -16.91 21.96 -14.81
C LYS A 341 -17.33 20.96 -15.91
N PRO A 342 -16.84 21.05 -17.18
CA PRO A 342 -17.19 20.09 -18.23
C PRO A 342 -16.66 18.67 -17.99
N TYR A 343 -15.56 18.52 -17.22
CA TYR A 343 -14.85 17.25 -17.03
C TYR A 343 -15.23 16.52 -15.73
N ILE A 344 -16.21 17.02 -14.98
CA ILE A 344 -16.59 16.45 -13.68
C ILE A 344 -17.06 14.99 -13.79
N THR A 345 -17.75 14.63 -14.87
CA THR A 345 -18.19 13.24 -15.08
C THR A 345 -17.01 12.31 -15.35
N GLU A 346 -16.06 12.75 -16.20
CA GLU A 346 -14.83 11.98 -16.44
C GLU A 346 -13.99 11.86 -15.16
N LEU A 347 -13.92 12.93 -14.37
CA LEU A 347 -13.23 12.91 -13.08
C LEU A 347 -13.82 11.86 -12.13
N ALA A 348 -15.15 11.69 -12.10
CA ALA A 348 -15.80 10.64 -11.32
C ALA A 348 -15.38 9.22 -11.76
N GLU A 349 -15.28 8.99 -13.08
CA GLU A 349 -14.81 7.72 -13.65
C GLU A 349 -13.35 7.44 -13.29
N ARG A 350 -12.48 8.46 -13.34
CA ARG A 350 -11.07 8.31 -12.94
C ARG A 350 -10.93 8.04 -11.45
N ILE A 351 -11.69 8.73 -10.60
CA ILE A 351 -11.72 8.45 -9.15
C ILE A 351 -12.17 7.01 -8.88
N ALA A 352 -13.20 6.54 -9.59
CA ALA A 352 -13.69 5.17 -9.45
C ALA A 352 -12.63 4.14 -9.84
N HIS A 353 -11.95 4.36 -10.98
CA HIS A 353 -10.85 3.53 -11.45
C HIS A 353 -9.69 3.48 -10.44
N GLU A 354 -9.24 4.63 -9.96
CA GLU A 354 -8.13 4.73 -9.00
C GLU A 354 -8.42 4.05 -7.66
N LEU A 355 -9.68 4.06 -7.24
CA LEU A 355 -10.15 3.43 -6.01
C LEU A 355 -10.60 1.98 -6.20
N ASP A 356 -10.53 1.45 -7.43
CA ASP A 356 -10.96 0.09 -7.77
C ASP A 356 -12.42 -0.20 -7.38
N VAL A 357 -13.30 0.75 -7.69
CA VAL A 357 -14.76 0.67 -7.47
C VAL A 357 -15.52 1.00 -8.75
N ASN A 358 -16.82 0.67 -8.80
CA ASN A 358 -17.64 1.05 -9.93
C ASN A 358 -17.93 2.56 -9.93
N THR A 359 -17.99 3.21 -11.09
CA THR A 359 -18.38 4.62 -11.23
C THR A 359 -19.72 4.93 -10.56
N SER A 360 -20.65 3.98 -10.54
CA SER A 360 -21.95 4.14 -9.86
C SER A 360 -21.86 4.33 -8.34
N GLN A 361 -20.70 4.04 -7.75
CA GLN A 361 -20.44 4.16 -6.31
C GLN A 361 -19.82 5.52 -5.94
N VAL A 362 -19.41 6.33 -6.92
CA VAL A 362 -18.72 7.60 -6.69
C VAL A 362 -19.69 8.76 -6.99
N HIS A 363 -19.99 9.56 -5.97
CA HIS A 363 -20.96 10.65 -6.08
C HIS A 363 -20.34 11.99 -5.69
N LEU A 364 -20.56 13.00 -6.52
CA LEU A 364 -20.15 14.37 -6.22
C LEU A 364 -21.07 14.96 -5.14
N MET A 365 -20.49 15.37 -4.02
CA MET A 365 -21.21 16.07 -2.95
C MET A 365 -21.23 17.58 -3.19
N ASN A 366 -20.07 18.15 -3.53
CA ASN A 366 -19.91 19.60 -3.70
C ASN A 366 -18.76 19.89 -4.66
N PHE A 367 -18.93 20.91 -5.49
CA PHE A 367 -17.89 21.44 -6.37
C PHE A 367 -17.91 22.97 -6.33
N SER A 368 -16.81 23.59 -5.92
CA SER A 368 -16.70 25.04 -5.70
C SER A 368 -15.37 25.61 -6.17
N SER A 369 -15.27 26.93 -6.31
CA SER A 369 -13.98 27.61 -6.51
C SER A 369 -13.14 27.60 -5.22
N LEU A 370 -11.81 27.58 -5.37
CA LEU A 370 -10.85 27.69 -4.27
C LEU A 370 -9.65 28.53 -4.74
N GLY A 371 -9.64 29.83 -4.42
CA GLY A 371 -8.67 30.76 -4.99
C GLY A 371 -8.81 30.83 -6.52
N ASN A 372 -7.70 30.64 -7.24
CA ASN A 372 -7.69 30.52 -8.71
C ASN A 372 -8.01 29.11 -9.22
N GLY A 373 -8.12 28.13 -8.32
CA GLY A 373 -8.39 26.74 -8.64
C GLY A 373 -9.81 26.31 -8.29
N SER A 374 -10.00 24.99 -8.14
CA SER A 374 -11.28 24.39 -7.79
C SER A 374 -11.16 23.34 -6.70
N LEU A 375 -12.26 23.08 -6.00
CA LEU A 375 -12.36 22.11 -4.93
C LEU A 375 -13.55 21.20 -5.19
N SER A 376 -13.30 19.90 -5.22
CA SER A 376 -14.33 18.87 -5.34
C SER A 376 -14.39 18.03 -4.06
N ARG A 377 -15.61 17.67 -3.65
CA ARG A 377 -15.87 16.73 -2.56
C ARG A 377 -16.70 15.58 -3.07
N TRP A 378 -16.28 14.36 -2.76
CA TRP A 378 -16.90 13.15 -3.24
C TRP A 378 -17.24 12.23 -2.07
N VAL A 379 -18.32 11.47 -2.22
CA VAL A 379 -18.67 10.35 -1.36
C VAL A 379 -18.62 9.07 -2.19
N ILE A 380 -17.96 8.06 -1.64
CA ILE A 380 -17.87 6.72 -2.19
C ILE A 380 -18.74 5.81 -1.32
N THR A 381 -19.70 5.14 -1.95
CA THR A 381 -20.69 4.27 -1.31
C THR A 381 -20.41 2.80 -1.63
N PRO A 382 -20.88 1.85 -0.78
CA PRO A 382 -20.79 0.43 -1.08
C PRO A 382 -21.58 0.07 -2.35
N ARG A 383 -21.42 -1.18 -2.81
CA ARG A 383 -22.24 -1.69 -3.93
C ARG A 383 -23.73 -1.54 -3.61
N PRO A 384 -24.60 -1.38 -4.63
CA PRO A 384 -26.03 -1.36 -4.40
C PRO A 384 -26.46 -2.53 -3.50
N TYR A 385 -27.31 -2.24 -2.52
CA TYR A 385 -27.82 -3.20 -1.51
C TYR A 385 -26.82 -3.66 -0.44
N ALA A 386 -25.58 -3.16 -0.43
CA ALA A 386 -24.64 -3.38 0.67
C ALA A 386 -24.68 -2.23 1.68
N ASP A 387 -24.76 -2.54 2.97
CA ASP A 387 -24.76 -1.55 4.06
C ASP A 387 -23.33 -1.06 4.41
N PHE A 388 -22.29 -1.77 3.97
CA PHE A 388 -20.87 -1.46 4.22
C PHE A 388 -19.94 -2.05 3.14
N PHE A 389 -18.73 -1.51 3.02
CA PHE A 389 -17.67 -2.07 2.18
C PHE A 389 -17.13 -3.37 2.76
N SER A 390 -16.69 -4.29 1.89
CA SER A 390 -15.90 -5.44 2.35
C SER A 390 -14.59 -4.97 3.00
N ASN A 391 -14.07 -5.71 3.99
CA ASN A 391 -12.84 -5.34 4.69
C ASN A 391 -11.66 -5.15 3.72
N THR A 392 -11.58 -5.97 2.67
CA THR A 392 -10.54 -5.89 1.64
C THR A 392 -10.68 -4.63 0.80
N THR A 393 -11.89 -4.31 0.33
CA THR A 393 -12.16 -3.08 -0.45
C THR A 393 -11.93 -1.83 0.40
N ALA A 394 -12.44 -1.79 1.63
CA ALA A 394 -12.26 -0.67 2.55
C ALA A 394 -10.77 -0.42 2.84
N THR A 395 -10.03 -1.48 3.18
CA THR A 395 -8.59 -1.40 3.49
C THR A 395 -7.78 -0.96 2.27
N SER A 396 -8.09 -1.48 1.08
CA SER A 396 -7.45 -1.08 -0.18
C SER A 396 -7.65 0.41 -0.48
N MET A 397 -8.89 0.90 -0.38
CA MET A 397 -9.18 2.33 -0.59
C MET A 397 -8.50 3.22 0.45
N ILE A 398 -8.57 2.85 1.74
CA ILE A 398 -7.93 3.61 2.82
C ILE A 398 -6.40 3.64 2.66
N SER A 399 -5.77 2.53 2.26
CA SER A 399 -4.33 2.50 1.96
C SER A 399 -3.98 3.48 0.85
N ARG A 400 -4.70 3.44 -0.28
CA ARG A 400 -4.45 4.35 -1.41
C ARG A 400 -4.59 5.82 -1.05
N LEU A 401 -5.62 6.16 -0.26
CA LEU A 401 -5.88 7.53 0.19
C LEU A 401 -4.83 8.02 1.20
N SER A 402 -4.48 7.18 2.18
CA SER A 402 -3.47 7.54 3.21
C SER A 402 -2.06 7.66 2.65
N GLU A 403 -1.70 6.83 1.66
CA GLU A 403 -0.40 6.83 1.00
C GLU A 403 -0.31 7.84 -0.17
N HIS A 404 -1.35 8.66 -0.40
CA HIS A 404 -1.45 9.64 -1.50
C HIS A 404 -1.20 9.04 -2.90
N ARG A 405 -1.60 7.78 -3.11
CA ARG A 405 -1.35 7.01 -4.34
C ARG A 405 -2.37 7.21 -5.45
N MET A 406 -3.39 8.06 -5.24
CA MET A 406 -4.39 8.35 -6.27
C MET A 406 -3.75 9.16 -7.40
N GLN A 407 -3.69 8.60 -8.60
CA GLN A 407 -3.14 9.24 -9.80
C GLN A 407 -4.26 9.65 -10.75
N LEU A 408 -4.48 10.96 -10.89
CA LEU A 408 -5.41 11.50 -11.89
C LEU A 408 -4.62 11.96 -13.11
N PRO A 409 -5.15 11.79 -14.34
CA PRO A 409 -4.50 12.24 -15.55
C PRO A 409 -4.12 13.73 -15.54
N ASP A 410 -3.03 14.08 -16.23
CA ASP A 410 -2.54 15.46 -16.33
C ASP A 410 -3.56 16.44 -16.95
N THR A 411 -4.59 15.93 -17.63
CA THR A 411 -5.72 16.72 -18.15
C THR A 411 -6.47 17.51 -17.07
N PHE A 412 -6.35 17.10 -15.80
CA PHE A 412 -6.93 17.78 -14.65
C PHE A 412 -5.98 18.80 -13.99
N GLY A 413 -4.77 18.96 -14.52
CA GLY A 413 -3.71 19.80 -13.96
C GLY A 413 -3.16 19.25 -12.64
N SER A 414 -2.37 20.07 -11.93
CA SER A 414 -1.88 19.69 -10.60
C SER A 414 -3.02 19.66 -9.58
N TYR A 415 -3.06 18.60 -8.77
CA TYR A 415 -4.09 18.40 -7.76
C TYR A 415 -3.48 17.94 -6.43
N LYS A 416 -4.28 18.03 -5.37
CA LYS A 416 -3.90 17.61 -4.02
C LYS A 416 -5.12 17.10 -3.28
N LEU A 417 -5.00 15.90 -2.70
CA LEU A 417 -5.96 15.39 -1.72
C LEU A 417 -5.80 16.21 -0.42
N LEU A 418 -6.83 16.98 -0.08
CA LEU A 418 -6.81 17.85 1.11
C LEU A 418 -7.24 17.12 2.36
N ASP A 419 -8.26 16.27 2.24
CA ASP A 419 -8.87 15.57 3.37
C ASP A 419 -9.58 14.30 2.88
N TRP A 420 -9.68 13.32 3.77
CA TRP A 420 -10.51 12.14 3.58
C TRP A 420 -10.98 11.58 4.93
N ASN A 421 -12.17 10.99 4.94
CA ASN A 421 -12.72 10.36 6.14
C ASN A 421 -13.44 9.05 5.79
N ALA A 422 -13.18 8.00 6.56
CA ALA A 422 -13.89 6.72 6.46
C ALA A 422 -14.87 6.61 7.63
N GLU A 423 -16.16 6.63 7.33
CA GLU A 423 -17.20 6.62 8.34
C GLU A 423 -17.55 5.18 8.72
N PRO A 424 -17.39 4.77 10.00
CA PRO A 424 -17.78 3.44 10.44
C PRO A 424 -19.29 3.29 10.40
N SER A 425 -19.77 2.08 10.05
CA SER A 425 -21.20 1.78 10.13
C SER A 425 -21.62 1.84 11.59
N SER A 426 -22.51 2.78 11.95
CA SER A 426 -23.23 2.65 13.20
C SER A 426 -23.99 1.32 13.13
N LYS A 427 -23.82 0.45 14.13
CA LYS A 427 -24.66 -0.75 14.26
C LYS A 427 -26.10 -0.29 14.45
N ARG A 428 -26.82 -0.03 13.37
CA ARG A 428 -28.28 0.03 13.39
C ARG A 428 -28.76 -1.33 13.85
N THR A 429 -29.16 -1.39 15.11
CA THR A 429 -29.70 -2.63 15.68
C THR A 429 -30.87 -3.08 14.81
N TRP A 430 -31.02 -4.39 14.63
CA TRP A 430 -32.13 -5.00 13.88
C TRP A 430 -33.50 -4.38 14.22
N TRP A 431 -33.66 -3.93 15.46
CA TRP A 431 -34.79 -3.16 15.95
C TRP A 431 -35.05 -1.86 15.16
N GLU A 432 -34.05 -1.04 14.84
CA GLU A 432 -34.27 0.21 14.10
C GLU A 432 -34.69 0.00 12.64
N LYS A 433 -34.28 -1.12 12.01
CA LYS A 433 -34.64 -1.44 10.62
C LYS A 433 -36.02 -2.07 10.50
N TYR A 434 -36.48 -2.80 11.53
CA TYR A 434 -37.72 -3.59 11.46
C TYR A 434 -38.79 -3.22 12.50
N TYR A 435 -38.60 -2.23 13.38
CA TYR A 435 -39.62 -1.87 14.38
C TYR A 435 -40.94 -1.44 13.76
N TRP A 436 -40.93 -0.76 12.60
CA TRP A 436 -42.15 -0.43 11.87
C TRP A 436 -42.86 -1.69 11.35
N VAL A 437 -42.11 -2.69 10.91
CA VAL A 437 -42.65 -3.97 10.39
C VAL A 437 -43.22 -4.80 11.54
N VAL A 438 -42.50 -4.90 12.66
CA VAL A 438 -42.98 -5.57 13.89
C VAL A 438 -44.19 -4.82 14.45
N GLY A 439 -44.15 -3.48 14.46
CA GLY A 439 -45.27 -2.63 14.85
C GLY A 439 -46.51 -2.86 13.98
N LEU A 440 -46.35 -2.95 12.66
CA LEU A 440 -47.42 -3.29 11.72
C LEU A 440 -47.99 -4.69 11.96
N ALA A 441 -47.14 -5.68 12.20
CA ALA A 441 -47.56 -7.04 12.51
C ALA A 441 -48.33 -7.11 13.84
N VAL A 442 -47.87 -6.42 14.88
CA VAL A 442 -48.57 -6.29 16.17
C VAL A 442 -49.91 -5.56 15.98
N LEU A 443 -49.96 -4.52 15.17
CA LEU A 443 -51.20 -3.77 14.91
C LEU A 443 -52.22 -4.60 14.13
N LEU A 444 -51.78 -5.38 13.13
CA LEU A 444 -52.61 -6.31 12.37
C LEU A 444 -53.13 -7.46 13.25
N THR A 445 -52.29 -8.03 14.12
CA THR A 445 -52.73 -9.07 15.06
C THR A 445 -53.70 -8.53 16.11
N MET A 446 -53.50 -7.31 16.61
CA MET A 446 -54.45 -6.62 17.49
C MET A 446 -55.78 -6.33 16.77
N LEU A 447 -55.75 -5.85 15.52
CA LEU A 447 -56.96 -5.60 14.72
C LEU A 447 -57.75 -6.88 14.46
N LEU A 448 -57.07 -7.98 14.12
CA LEU A 448 -57.69 -9.29 13.96
C LEU A 448 -58.25 -9.80 15.30
N GLY A 449 -57.52 -9.60 16.41
CA GLY A 449 -57.97 -9.95 17.75
C GLY A 449 -59.22 -9.16 18.19
N VAL A 450 -59.25 -7.84 17.95
CA VAL A 450 -60.41 -6.98 18.25
C VAL A 450 -61.59 -7.32 17.33
N SER A 451 -61.33 -7.65 16.06
CA SER A 451 -62.38 -8.11 15.14
C SER A 451 -62.97 -9.45 15.61
N ALA A 452 -62.13 -10.42 15.98
CA ALA A 452 -62.57 -11.70 16.53
C ALA A 452 -63.33 -11.54 17.85
N LEU A 453 -62.86 -10.65 18.74
CA LEU A 453 -63.54 -10.31 19.99
C LEU A 453 -64.88 -9.61 19.73
N GLY A 454 -64.94 -8.71 18.74
CA GLY A 454 -66.16 -8.05 18.29
C GLY A 454 -67.17 -9.04 17.73
N ILE A 455 -66.73 -9.97 16.86
CA ILE A 455 -67.56 -11.06 16.34
C ILE A 455 -68.04 -11.95 17.49
N PHE A 456 -67.17 -12.30 18.43
CA PHE A 456 -67.52 -13.09 19.61
C PHE A 456 -68.53 -12.36 20.52
N LEU A 457 -68.37 -11.05 20.73
CA LEU A 457 -69.31 -10.24 21.51
C LEU A 457 -70.64 -10.04 20.80
N ILE A 458 -70.65 -9.88 19.47
CA ILE A 458 -71.88 -9.84 18.66
C ILE A 458 -72.58 -11.20 18.70
N TRP A 459 -71.84 -12.29 18.59
CA TRP A 459 -72.37 -13.66 18.71
C TRP A 459 -72.94 -13.92 20.11
N LYS A 460 -72.22 -13.52 21.16
CA LYS A 460 -72.66 -13.61 22.56
C LYS A 460 -73.86 -12.71 22.87
N ASN A 461 -73.92 -11.51 22.29
CA ASN A 461 -75.07 -10.61 22.43
C ASN A 461 -76.27 -11.10 21.61
N ARG A 462 -76.07 -11.73 20.44
CA ARG A 462 -77.13 -12.43 19.72
C ARG A 462 -77.69 -13.60 20.53
N GLN A 463 -76.84 -14.41 21.16
CA GLN A 463 -77.30 -15.46 22.07
C GLN A 463 -78.03 -14.91 23.31
N LYS A 464 -77.61 -13.75 23.84
CA LYS A 464 -78.34 -13.08 24.93
C LYS A 464 -79.64 -12.41 24.47
N ALA A 465 -79.72 -11.95 23.23
CA ALA A 465 -80.93 -11.37 22.63
C ALA A 465 -81.96 -12.45 22.23
N GLU A 466 -81.52 -13.64 21.83
CA GLU A 466 -82.39 -14.81 21.61
C GLU A 466 -82.92 -15.43 22.92
N HIS A 467 -82.35 -15.10 24.08
CA HIS A 467 -82.77 -15.63 25.38
C HIS A 467 -83.55 -14.63 26.25
N SER A 468 -84.06 -13.52 25.68
CA SER A 468 -84.92 -12.58 26.40
C SER A 468 -86.21 -12.16 25.68
N TYR A 469 -86.66 -12.93 24.68
CA TYR A 469 -88.03 -12.82 24.17
C TYR A 469 -88.89 -13.92 24.78
N LYS A 470 -89.66 -13.58 25.82
CA LYS A 470 -90.92 -14.26 26.14
C LYS A 470 -91.94 -13.82 25.07
N PRO A 471 -92.64 -14.72 24.38
CA PRO A 471 -93.83 -14.31 23.64
C PRO A 471 -94.89 -13.82 24.64
N VAL A 472 -95.39 -12.60 24.41
CA VAL A 472 -96.62 -12.10 25.01
C VAL A 472 -97.74 -12.34 23.99
N ASP A 473 -98.22 -13.58 23.98
CA ASP A 473 -99.51 -14.08 23.51
C ASP A 473 -99.76 -15.28 24.46
N ALA A 474 -100.61 -15.28 25.49
CA ALA A 474 -101.86 -14.57 25.73
C ALA A 474 -102.82 -14.68 24.55
N ALA A 475 -103.71 -15.67 24.59
CA ALA A 475 -105.04 -15.52 24.04
C ALA A 475 -106.03 -15.62 25.21
N VAL A 476 -106.50 -14.46 25.67
CA VAL A 476 -107.79 -14.34 26.34
C VAL A 476 -108.67 -13.47 25.45
N PRO A 477 -109.56 -14.10 24.65
CA PRO A 477 -110.90 -13.59 24.36
C PRO A 477 -111.79 -13.83 25.60
N GLU A 478 -112.92 -13.18 25.86
CA GLU A 478 -114.04 -12.87 24.99
C GLU A 478 -115.04 -12.03 25.81
N GLN A 479 -115.71 -11.04 25.22
CA GLN A 479 -117.03 -10.63 25.71
C GLN A 479 -117.90 -10.19 24.54
N GLU A 480 -118.69 -11.15 24.06
CA GLU A 480 -119.77 -10.98 23.09
C GLU A 480 -120.92 -10.09 23.60
N LEU A 481 -121.64 -9.42 22.70
CA LEU A 481 -122.98 -9.83 22.22
C LEU A 481 -123.65 -8.71 21.38
N GLN A 482 -124.02 -9.06 20.13
CA GLN A 482 -125.25 -8.74 19.32
C GLN A 482 -125.92 -7.33 19.32
N PRO A 483 -126.83 -7.02 18.36
CA PRO A 483 -126.84 -7.25 16.91
C PRO A 483 -127.46 -6.07 16.08
N LEU A 484 -127.40 -6.21 14.75
CA LEU A 484 -127.93 -5.35 13.65
C LEU A 484 -127.29 -3.96 13.48
#